data_AF-A0A938MD55-F1
#
_entry.id   AF-A0A938MD55-F1
#
_cell.length_a   1.000
_cell.length_b   1.000
_cell.length_c   1.000
_cell.angle_alpha   90.00
_cell.angle_beta   90.00
_cell.angle_gamma   90.00
#
_symmetry.space_group_name_H-M   'P 1'
#
loop_
_entity.id
_entity.type
_entity.pdbx_description
1 polymer ?
#
loop_
_entity_poly.entity_id
_entity_poly.type
_entity_poly.pdbx_seq_one_letter_code
_entity_poly.pdbx_strand_id
1 'polypeptide(L)'
;MIRPVRVVALMTWMYCAAAMGGDLRVNGESPLGAFGVDTLEHVHECAKLGMNLVYTYKADVGKRQLDLSDPIGKAVAEHKMGVMYLLSNRFTRVRLAKDIAADDTTIPVTGMERTSMDAFAPSGVLNIGDERLIYSGRTLEAFTGCQRGVEGTKPARHGAGLWLCNAEKLKDDILGVKDSPNLWGFWLVDDARPNEGDSLRQMSRVIRQHDRRADGRPYGHVIVMGVGTG
;
A
#
# COMPACT_ATOMS: atom_id res chain seq x y z
N MET A 1 18.19 -7.57 -32.60
CA MET A 1 17.83 -6.13 -32.68
C MET A 1 16.67 -5.91 -31.72
N ILE A 2 16.97 -5.40 -30.52
CA ILE A 2 16.03 -5.32 -29.39
C ILE A 2 15.15 -4.09 -29.59
N ARG A 3 13.82 -4.27 -29.63
CA ARG A 3 12.85 -3.16 -29.70
C ARG A 3 12.57 -2.60 -28.31
N PRO A 4 12.38 -1.28 -28.17
CA PRO A 4 12.15 -0.63 -26.88
C PRO A 4 10.72 -0.89 -26.39
N VAL A 5 10.56 -1.23 -25.12
CA VAL A 5 9.25 -1.28 -24.47
C VAL A 5 8.91 0.13 -23.96
N ARG A 6 7.80 0.66 -24.46
CA ARG A 6 7.24 1.97 -24.09
C ARG A 6 6.65 1.91 -22.68
N VAL A 7 7.06 2.85 -21.84
CA VAL A 7 6.38 3.22 -20.60
C VAL A 7 5.05 3.89 -20.98
N VAL A 8 3.93 3.37 -20.47
CA VAL A 8 2.60 3.94 -20.67
C VAL A 8 2.22 4.72 -19.40
N ALA A 9 2.18 6.05 -19.56
CA ALA A 9 1.67 7.00 -18.60
C ALA A 9 0.12 7.04 -18.63
N LEU A 10 -0.47 7.45 -17.51
CA LEU A 10 -1.90 7.66 -17.25
C LEU A 10 -2.68 8.18 -18.46
N MET A 11 -3.65 7.40 -18.94
CA MET A 11 -4.96 7.84 -19.45
C MET A 11 -5.62 6.69 -20.20
N THR A 12 -6.41 5.87 -19.50
CA THR A 12 -7.64 5.19 -19.97
C THR A 12 -7.97 4.03 -19.04
N TRP A 13 -8.86 4.26 -18.08
CA TRP A 13 -9.43 3.24 -17.20
C TRP A 13 -10.16 2.10 -17.95
N MET A 14 -10.48 2.26 -19.25
CA MET A 14 -11.24 1.25 -20.01
C MET A 14 -10.42 0.09 -20.59
N TYR A 15 -9.08 0.18 -20.69
CA TYR A 15 -8.28 -0.86 -21.38
C TYR A 15 -7.49 -1.80 -20.47
N CYS A 16 -7.40 -1.54 -19.16
CA CYS A 16 -6.65 -2.40 -18.24
C CYS A 16 -7.38 -3.72 -17.89
N ALA A 17 -8.69 -3.83 -18.12
CA ALA A 17 -9.47 -5.01 -17.73
C ALA A 17 -9.13 -6.28 -18.54
N ALA A 18 -8.56 -6.14 -19.75
CA ALA A 18 -8.32 -7.29 -20.63
C ALA A 18 -7.00 -8.05 -20.35
N ALA A 19 -6.06 -7.46 -19.59
CA ALA A 19 -4.72 -8.03 -19.39
C ALA A 19 -4.53 -8.76 -18.06
N MET A 20 -5.52 -8.71 -17.16
CA MET A 20 -5.47 -9.38 -15.86
C MET A 20 -6.58 -10.43 -15.84
N GLY A 21 -6.25 -11.72 -15.93
CA GLY A 21 -7.22 -12.82 -15.89
C GLY A 21 -7.95 -13.01 -14.55
N GLY A 22 -8.10 -11.95 -13.75
CA GLY A 22 -8.88 -11.90 -12.51
C GLY A 22 -10.18 -11.16 -12.74
N ASP A 23 -11.26 -11.63 -12.11
CA ASP A 23 -12.54 -10.96 -12.15
C ASP A 23 -12.46 -9.62 -11.38
N LEU A 24 -12.51 -8.50 -12.10
CA LEU A 24 -12.52 -7.15 -11.52
C LEU A 24 -13.93 -6.71 -11.11
N ARG A 25 -14.90 -7.62 -11.11
CA ARG A 25 -16.27 -7.30 -10.70
C ARG A 25 -16.36 -7.08 -9.19
N VAL A 26 -17.28 -6.23 -8.77
CA VAL A 26 -17.76 -6.15 -7.40
C VAL A 26 -19.03 -6.99 -7.34
N ASN A 27 -19.01 -8.09 -6.60
CA ASN A 27 -20.18 -8.96 -6.43
C ASN A 27 -20.84 -9.40 -7.77
N GLY A 28 -20.04 -9.62 -8.81
CA GLY A 28 -20.52 -10.04 -10.13
C GLY A 28 -20.90 -8.90 -11.09
N GLU A 29 -20.77 -7.64 -10.68
CA GLU A 29 -21.06 -6.47 -11.50
C GLU A 29 -19.81 -5.65 -11.81
N SER A 30 -19.81 -4.91 -12.93
CA SER A 30 -18.70 -4.01 -13.27
C SER A 30 -18.50 -2.97 -12.17
N PRO A 31 -17.24 -2.66 -11.79
CA PRO A 31 -16.98 -1.70 -10.71
C PRO A 31 -17.41 -0.30 -11.13
N LEU A 32 -18.28 0.31 -10.32
CA LEU A 32 -18.72 1.70 -10.42
C LEU A 32 -18.47 2.38 -9.07
N GLY A 33 -17.44 3.23 -9.05
CA GLY A 33 -16.84 3.76 -7.83
C GLY A 33 -17.35 5.14 -7.42
N ALA A 34 -17.55 5.34 -6.12
CA ALA A 34 -17.73 6.64 -5.50
C ALA A 34 -16.59 6.94 -4.52
N PHE A 35 -16.06 8.16 -4.62
CA PHE A 35 -15.01 8.67 -3.76
C PHE A 35 -15.56 9.66 -2.73
N GLY A 36 -14.96 9.71 -1.54
CA GLY A 36 -15.39 10.63 -0.46
C GLY A 36 -16.60 10.13 0.32
N VAL A 37 -16.80 8.81 0.37
CA VAL A 37 -17.91 8.18 1.09
C VAL A 37 -17.56 8.11 2.58
N ASP A 38 -18.00 9.09 3.35
CA ASP A 38 -17.53 9.30 4.73
C ASP A 38 -18.59 9.02 5.81
N THR A 39 -19.86 8.90 5.41
CA THR A 39 -20.99 8.78 6.33
C THR A 39 -21.93 7.68 5.87
N LEU A 40 -22.82 7.23 6.77
CA LEU A 40 -23.88 6.29 6.45
C LEU A 40 -24.82 6.81 5.35
N GLU A 41 -25.12 8.11 5.39
CA GLU A 41 -25.92 8.77 4.35
C GLU A 41 -25.23 8.69 2.98
N HIS A 42 -23.92 8.94 2.91
CA HIS A 42 -23.18 8.82 1.64
C HIS A 42 -23.28 7.40 1.06
N VAL A 43 -23.19 6.36 1.90
CA VAL A 43 -23.33 4.96 1.48
C VAL A 43 -24.70 4.73 0.83
N HIS A 44 -25.78 5.21 1.46
CA HIS A 44 -27.13 5.06 0.91
C HIS A 44 -27.34 5.86 -0.40
N GLU A 45 -26.82 7.08 -0.50
CA GLU A 45 -26.90 7.86 -1.73
C GLU A 45 -26.10 7.23 -2.87
N CYS A 46 -24.91 6.69 -2.58
CA CYS A 46 -24.11 5.94 -3.56
C CYS A 46 -24.90 4.73 -4.10
N ALA A 47 -25.56 3.98 -3.22
CA ALA A 47 -26.40 2.84 -3.62
C ALA A 47 -27.57 3.26 -4.51
N LYS A 48 -28.26 4.37 -4.19
CA LYS A 48 -29.35 4.92 -5.04
C LYS A 48 -28.87 5.31 -6.44
N LEU A 49 -27.61 5.74 -6.57
CA LEU A 49 -26.97 6.07 -7.84
C LEU A 49 -26.39 4.85 -8.58
N GLY A 50 -26.53 3.64 -8.03
CA GLY A 50 -26.04 2.40 -8.61
C GLY A 50 -24.53 2.18 -8.43
N MET A 51 -23.87 2.93 -7.55
CA MET A 51 -22.46 2.72 -7.22
C MET A 51 -22.32 1.40 -6.44
N ASN A 52 -21.29 0.61 -6.76
CA ASN A 52 -21.02 -0.67 -6.10
C ASN A 52 -19.60 -0.74 -5.51
N LEU A 53 -18.83 0.34 -5.58
CA LEU A 53 -17.50 0.43 -5.00
C LEU A 53 -17.36 1.78 -4.28
N VAL A 54 -16.89 1.77 -3.03
CA VAL A 54 -16.74 3.00 -2.22
C VAL A 54 -15.33 3.12 -1.66
N TYR A 55 -14.86 4.36 -1.52
CA TYR A 55 -13.55 4.65 -0.94
C TYR A 55 -13.44 6.10 -0.42
N THR A 56 -12.49 6.32 0.47
CA THR A 56 -12.29 7.57 1.22
C THR A 56 -10.80 7.83 1.49
N TYR A 57 -10.43 9.10 1.72
CA TYR A 57 -9.11 9.47 2.26
C TYR A 57 -8.96 9.26 3.77
N LYS A 58 -10.06 8.99 4.48
CA LYS A 58 -10.08 8.86 5.94
C LYS A 58 -9.92 7.40 6.35
N ALA A 59 -8.72 7.05 6.84
CA ALA A 59 -8.40 5.67 7.20
C ALA A 59 -9.32 5.12 8.31
N ASP A 60 -9.76 5.95 9.25
CA ASP A 60 -10.73 5.58 10.29
C ASP A 60 -12.11 5.25 9.70
N VAL A 61 -12.60 6.05 8.75
CA VAL A 61 -13.83 5.77 8.02
C VAL A 61 -13.69 4.50 7.19
N GLY A 62 -12.57 4.33 6.47
CA GLY A 62 -12.32 3.12 5.69
C GLY A 62 -12.38 1.85 6.53
N LYS A 63 -11.90 1.88 7.78
CA LYS A 63 -12.05 0.76 8.72
C LYS A 63 -13.51 0.51 9.10
N ARG A 64 -14.28 1.56 9.36
CA ARG A 64 -15.71 1.46 9.66
C ARG A 64 -16.53 0.91 8.49
N GLN A 65 -16.15 1.22 7.25
CA GLN A 65 -16.76 0.61 6.05
C GLN A 65 -16.50 -0.91 5.94
N LEU A 66 -15.39 -1.39 6.52
CA LEU A 66 -15.02 -2.80 6.52
C LEU A 66 -15.56 -3.58 7.73
N ASP A 67 -16.03 -2.88 8.76
CA ASP A 67 -16.52 -3.46 10.01
C ASP A 67 -18.03 -3.67 9.97
N LEU A 68 -18.46 -4.93 9.97
CA LEU A 68 -19.89 -5.28 9.96
C LEU A 68 -20.64 -4.92 11.25
N SER A 69 -19.92 -4.60 12.33
CA SER A 69 -20.51 -4.10 13.57
C SER A 69 -20.78 -2.59 13.54
N ASP A 70 -20.12 -1.84 12.64
CA ASP A 70 -20.40 -0.42 12.41
C ASP A 70 -21.59 -0.26 11.47
N PRO A 71 -22.52 0.70 11.72
CA PRO A 71 -23.63 0.97 10.81
C PRO A 71 -23.20 1.23 9.36
N ILE A 72 -22.04 1.87 9.14
CA ILE A 72 -21.51 2.13 7.80
C ILE A 72 -21.15 0.82 7.11
N GLY A 73 -20.37 -0.06 7.77
CA GLY A 73 -19.95 -1.33 7.18
C GLY A 73 -21.12 -2.29 6.99
N LYS A 74 -22.11 -2.28 7.88
CA LYS A 74 -23.36 -3.02 7.69
C LYS A 74 -24.10 -2.55 6.43
N ALA A 75 -24.25 -1.24 6.23
CA ALA A 75 -24.91 -0.70 5.05
C ALA A 75 -24.14 -1.00 3.74
N VAL A 76 -22.81 -0.95 3.77
CA VAL A 76 -21.97 -1.38 2.63
C VAL A 76 -22.29 -2.83 2.23
N ALA A 77 -22.37 -3.73 3.20
CA ALA A 77 -22.71 -5.14 2.97
C ALA A 77 -24.15 -5.33 2.44
N GLU A 78 -25.13 -4.64 3.05
CA GLU A 78 -26.54 -4.69 2.66
C GLU A 78 -26.75 -4.24 1.20
N HIS A 79 -26.03 -3.21 0.76
CA HIS A 79 -26.06 -2.70 -0.61
C HIS A 79 -25.12 -3.45 -1.56
N LYS A 80 -24.47 -4.52 -1.10
CA LYS A 80 -23.52 -5.33 -1.89
C LYS A 80 -22.42 -4.48 -2.52
N MET A 81 -21.95 -3.47 -1.80
CA MET A 81 -20.84 -2.64 -2.24
C MET A 81 -19.51 -3.22 -1.75
N GLY A 82 -18.47 -3.03 -2.55
CA GLY A 82 -17.09 -3.28 -2.16
C GLY A 82 -16.42 -2.02 -1.63
N VAL A 83 -15.39 -2.20 -0.82
CA VAL A 83 -14.57 -1.12 -0.28
C VAL A 83 -13.17 -1.21 -0.89
N MET A 84 -12.72 -0.10 -1.45
CA MET A 84 -11.31 0.06 -1.78
C MET A 84 -10.60 0.77 -0.62
N TYR A 85 -9.84 0.00 0.15
CA TYR A 85 -9.22 0.46 1.39
C TYR A 85 -7.90 1.19 1.14
N LEU A 86 -7.78 2.40 1.66
CA LEU A 86 -6.61 3.25 1.49
C LEU A 86 -5.45 2.84 2.41
N LEU A 87 -4.25 2.71 1.83
CA LEU A 87 -3.01 2.44 2.57
C LEU A 87 -1.96 3.56 2.42
N SER A 88 -2.34 4.75 1.96
CA SER A 88 -1.43 5.87 1.67
C SER A 88 -0.66 6.39 2.89
N ASN A 89 -1.17 6.25 4.11
CA ASN A 89 -0.48 6.68 5.34
C ASN A 89 0.73 5.78 5.72
N ARG A 90 1.26 4.99 4.79
CA ARG A 90 2.41 4.08 4.96
C ARG A 90 3.63 4.47 4.13
N PHE A 91 3.47 5.49 3.30
CA PHE A 91 4.57 6.21 2.69
C PHE A 91 5.26 7.08 3.76
N THR A 92 6.54 6.82 4.01
CA THR A 92 7.23 7.44 5.17
C THR A 92 7.84 8.80 4.87
N ARG A 93 7.90 9.21 3.58
CA ARG A 93 8.67 10.37 3.13
C ARG A 93 10.15 10.31 3.53
N VAL A 94 10.68 9.10 3.70
CA VAL A 94 12.10 8.84 3.99
C VAL A 94 12.74 8.13 2.81
N ARG A 95 13.93 8.58 2.40
CA ARG A 95 14.73 7.94 1.34
C ARG A 95 16.16 7.72 1.78
N LEU A 96 16.88 6.81 1.12
CA LEU A 96 18.31 6.63 1.33
C LEU A 96 19.07 7.92 0.96
N ALA A 97 19.94 8.39 1.86
CA ALA A 97 20.68 9.64 1.65
C ALA A 97 21.88 9.45 0.71
N LYS A 98 22.43 8.24 0.66
CA LYS A 98 23.54 7.83 -0.20
C LYS A 98 23.43 6.35 -0.53
N ASP A 99 24.26 5.87 -1.44
CA ASP A 99 24.42 4.45 -1.72
C ASP A 99 24.84 3.71 -0.44
N ILE A 100 24.29 2.51 -0.25
CA ILE A 100 24.65 1.62 0.86
C ILE A 100 25.27 0.32 0.33
N ALA A 101 26.37 -0.10 0.95
CA ALA A 101 27.10 -1.33 0.66
C ALA A 101 26.66 -2.46 1.60
N ALA A 102 26.81 -3.73 1.21
CA ALA A 102 26.29 -4.92 1.91
C ALA A 102 26.69 -5.06 3.39
N ASP A 103 27.80 -4.44 3.79
CA ASP A 103 28.40 -4.47 5.12
C ASP A 103 28.10 -3.22 5.96
N ASP A 104 27.36 -2.24 5.42
CA ASP A 104 26.98 -1.05 6.17
C ASP A 104 26.13 -1.40 7.40
N THR A 105 26.57 -0.94 8.56
CA THR A 105 25.88 -1.07 9.85
C THR A 105 25.13 0.20 10.26
N THR A 106 25.24 1.25 9.45
CA THR A 106 24.48 2.50 9.58
C THR A 106 23.88 2.81 8.22
N ILE A 107 22.56 2.95 8.15
CA ILE A 107 21.83 3.25 6.92
C ILE A 107 21.41 4.72 6.96
N PRO A 108 22.11 5.62 6.24
CA PRO A 108 21.79 7.03 6.24
C PRO A 108 20.57 7.33 5.38
N VAL A 109 19.74 8.24 5.86
CA VAL A 109 18.46 8.59 5.26
C VAL A 109 18.20 10.10 5.30
N THR A 110 17.29 10.55 4.46
CA THR A 110 16.77 11.90 4.48
C THR A 110 15.25 11.85 4.48
N GLY A 111 14.65 12.52 5.45
CA GLY A 111 13.20 12.78 5.48
C GLY A 111 12.85 14.06 4.72
N MET A 112 11.66 14.13 4.13
CA MET A 112 11.13 15.40 3.59
C MET A 112 10.78 16.39 4.70
N GLU A 113 10.47 15.89 5.88
CA GLU A 113 10.11 16.66 7.07
C GLU A 113 10.90 16.17 8.29
N ARG A 114 11.00 17.01 9.31
CA ARG A 114 11.68 16.65 10.57
C ARG A 114 11.03 15.46 11.27
N THR A 115 9.73 15.23 11.05
CA THR A 115 8.92 14.16 11.65
C THR A 115 8.84 12.91 10.78
N SER A 116 9.41 12.89 9.56
CA SER A 116 9.28 11.74 8.65
C SER A 116 9.80 10.43 9.27
N MET A 117 10.85 10.51 10.09
CA MET A 117 11.40 9.33 10.79
C MET A 117 10.49 8.78 11.89
N ASP A 118 9.46 9.53 12.33
CA ASP A 118 8.48 9.05 13.31
C ASP A 118 7.55 7.99 12.73
N ALA A 119 7.55 7.84 11.41
CA ALA A 119 6.95 6.69 10.75
C ALA A 119 7.64 5.37 11.14
N PHE A 120 8.84 5.37 11.73
CA PHE A 120 9.56 4.17 12.14
C PHE A 120 9.69 4.08 13.67
N ALA A 121 9.64 2.86 14.21
CA ALA A 121 9.90 2.63 15.63
C ALA A 121 11.38 2.93 15.96
N PRO A 122 11.73 3.27 17.22
CA PRO A 122 13.12 3.56 17.63
C PRO A 122 14.11 2.43 17.32
N SER A 123 13.65 1.18 17.38
CA SER A 123 14.33 -0.03 16.94
C SER A 123 13.33 -0.93 16.21
N GLY A 124 13.81 -1.83 15.35
CA GLY A 124 12.91 -2.74 14.64
C GLY A 124 13.50 -3.30 13.35
N VAL A 125 12.61 -3.54 12.40
CA VAL A 125 12.94 -4.13 11.10
C VAL A 125 12.73 -3.10 10.00
N LEU A 126 13.65 -3.07 9.04
CA LEU A 126 13.50 -2.34 7.79
C LEU A 126 13.58 -3.31 6.62
N ASN A 127 12.74 -3.07 5.60
CA ASN A 127 12.84 -3.77 4.33
C ASN A 127 13.29 -2.79 3.25
N ILE A 128 14.31 -3.18 2.49
CA ILE A 128 14.83 -2.43 1.34
C ILE A 128 14.90 -3.41 0.17
N GLY A 129 13.98 -3.29 -0.78
CA GLY A 129 13.83 -4.27 -1.85
C GLY A 129 13.55 -5.68 -1.29
N ASP A 130 14.38 -6.65 -1.68
CA ASP A 130 14.29 -8.05 -1.21
C ASP A 130 15.12 -8.32 0.05
N GLU A 131 15.71 -7.28 0.63
CA GLU A 131 16.51 -7.37 1.84
C GLU A 131 15.69 -6.98 3.08
N ARG A 132 15.83 -7.79 4.13
CA ARG A 132 15.37 -7.48 5.48
C ARG A 132 16.58 -7.21 6.37
N LEU A 133 16.50 -6.17 7.20
CA LEU A 133 17.53 -5.84 8.19
C LEU A 133 16.90 -5.48 9.53
N ILE A 134 17.62 -5.71 10.63
CA ILE A 134 17.24 -5.28 11.98
C ILE A 134 18.09 -4.06 12.34
N TYR A 135 17.49 -3.03 12.94
CA TYR A 135 18.21 -1.87 13.46
C TYR A 135 17.90 -1.69 14.95
N SER A 136 18.92 -1.33 15.75
CA SER A 136 18.78 -1.14 17.19
C SER A 136 18.51 0.30 17.59
N GLY A 137 18.70 1.25 16.67
CA GLY A 137 18.43 2.67 16.89
C GLY A 137 18.05 3.41 15.61
N ARG A 138 17.44 4.59 15.76
CA ARG A 138 17.27 5.58 14.70
C ARG A 138 17.60 6.97 15.20
N THR A 139 18.12 7.81 14.31
CA THR A 139 18.17 9.26 14.46
C THR A 139 17.23 9.91 13.43
N LEU A 140 17.30 11.22 13.26
CA LEU A 140 16.62 11.91 12.16
C LEU A 140 17.24 11.60 10.79
N GLU A 141 18.48 11.10 10.77
CA GLU A 141 19.31 11.02 9.56
C GLU A 141 19.85 9.61 9.30
N ALA A 142 19.59 8.64 10.18
CA ALA A 142 20.06 7.27 9.99
C ALA A 142 19.28 6.23 10.80
N PHE A 143 19.27 5.00 10.30
CA PHE A 143 19.12 3.79 11.12
C PHE A 143 20.51 3.32 11.56
N THR A 144 20.67 2.96 12.84
CA THR A 144 21.95 2.60 13.45
C THR A 144 21.93 1.19 14.03
N GLY A 145 23.12 0.60 14.15
CA GLY A 145 23.26 -0.77 14.65
C GLY A 145 22.55 -1.79 13.77
N CYS A 146 22.65 -1.60 12.45
CA CYS A 146 21.96 -2.42 11.46
C CYS A 146 22.64 -3.78 11.30
N GLN A 147 21.88 -4.84 11.50
CA GLN A 147 22.21 -6.20 11.08
C GLN A 147 21.48 -6.49 9.76
N ARG A 148 22.26 -6.62 8.69
CA ARG A 148 21.82 -6.78 7.29
C ARG A 148 21.46 -8.22 6.96
N GLY A 149 20.60 -8.43 5.95
CA GLY A 149 20.28 -9.75 5.41
C GLY A 149 19.75 -10.77 6.43
N VAL A 150 18.82 -10.34 7.28
CA VAL A 150 18.22 -11.23 8.29
C VAL A 150 17.10 -12.09 7.69
N GLU A 151 16.63 -13.07 8.45
CA GLU A 151 15.48 -13.92 8.11
C GLU A 151 15.58 -14.60 6.72
N GLY A 152 16.79 -15.03 6.35
CA GLY A 152 17.04 -15.73 5.08
C GLY A 152 17.15 -14.80 3.86
N THR A 153 17.08 -13.49 4.05
CA THR A 153 17.42 -12.52 3.00
C THR A 153 18.94 -12.37 2.86
N LYS A 154 19.41 -11.67 1.80
CA LYS A 154 20.84 -11.43 1.57
C LYS A 154 21.15 -9.94 1.62
N PRO A 155 22.24 -9.51 2.29
CA PRO A 155 22.68 -8.13 2.21
C PRO A 155 22.96 -7.72 0.76
N ALA A 156 22.38 -6.61 0.31
CA ALA A 156 22.53 -6.11 -1.06
C ALA A 156 23.01 -4.65 -1.09
N ARG A 157 23.51 -4.22 -2.25
CA ARG A 157 23.74 -2.79 -2.50
C ARG A 157 22.42 -2.13 -2.85
N HIS A 158 22.18 -0.93 -2.33
CA HIS A 158 21.01 -0.12 -2.68
C HIS A 158 21.44 1.30 -3.00
N GLY A 159 20.81 1.89 -4.02
CA GLY A 159 21.15 3.23 -4.51
C GLY A 159 20.57 4.35 -3.65
N ALA A 160 21.28 5.48 -3.62
CA ALA A 160 20.79 6.72 -3.05
C ALA A 160 19.43 7.13 -3.63
N GLY A 161 18.61 7.81 -2.84
CA GLY A 161 17.31 8.31 -3.26
C GLY A 161 16.17 7.28 -3.23
N LEU A 162 16.46 5.99 -2.99
CA LEU A 162 15.44 4.95 -2.86
C LEU A 162 14.48 5.28 -1.72
N TRP A 163 13.18 5.31 -2.02
CA TRP A 163 12.12 5.59 -1.05
C TRP A 163 11.78 4.38 -0.18
N LEU A 164 11.73 4.60 1.13
CA LEU A 164 11.36 3.59 2.11
C LEU A 164 9.84 3.60 2.36
N CYS A 165 9.29 2.45 2.73
CA CYS A 165 7.94 2.34 3.28
C CYS A 165 8.00 1.71 4.67
N ASN A 166 7.00 1.99 5.52
CA ASN A 166 6.88 1.27 6.78
C ASN A 166 6.20 -0.08 6.54
N ALA A 167 7.02 -1.09 6.20
CA ALA A 167 6.55 -2.42 5.83
C ALA A 167 5.83 -3.16 6.97
N GLU A 168 6.31 -3.03 8.21
CA GLU A 168 5.66 -3.70 9.35
C GLU A 168 4.29 -3.08 9.65
N LYS A 169 4.17 -1.74 9.69
CA LYS A 169 2.87 -1.11 9.90
C LYS A 169 1.89 -1.37 8.76
N LEU A 170 2.39 -1.44 7.52
CA LEU A 170 1.60 -1.82 6.35
C LEU A 170 1.08 -3.26 6.48
N LYS A 171 1.93 -4.20 6.87
CA LYS A 171 1.55 -5.58 7.18
C LYS A 171 0.45 -5.63 8.24
N ASP A 172 0.60 -4.91 9.34
CA ASP A 172 -0.42 -4.87 10.40
C ASP A 172 -1.76 -4.36 9.89
N ASP A 173 -1.75 -3.33 9.04
CA ASP A 173 -2.97 -2.81 8.44
C ASP A 173 -3.64 -3.84 7.52
N ILE A 174 -2.87 -4.54 6.69
CA ILE A 174 -3.38 -5.59 5.80
C ILE A 174 -4.02 -6.70 6.63
N LEU A 175 -3.30 -7.22 7.64
CA LEU A 175 -3.80 -8.29 8.49
C LEU A 175 -5.06 -7.89 9.26
N GLY A 176 -5.19 -6.61 9.63
CA GLY A 176 -6.37 -6.09 10.32
C GLY A 176 -7.62 -5.98 9.45
N VAL A 177 -7.52 -6.04 8.11
CA VAL A 177 -8.65 -5.78 7.21
C VAL A 177 -8.89 -6.86 6.14
N LYS A 178 -7.88 -7.68 5.81
CA LYS A 178 -7.92 -8.63 4.69
C LYS A 178 -9.05 -9.66 4.75
N ASP A 179 -9.60 -9.92 5.93
CA ASP A 179 -10.63 -10.92 6.12
C ASP A 179 -12.06 -10.32 6.09
N SER A 180 -12.20 -9.01 5.91
CA SER A 180 -13.51 -8.37 5.79
C SER A 180 -14.20 -8.77 4.48
N PRO A 181 -15.49 -9.18 4.51
CA PRO A 181 -16.23 -9.49 3.30
C PRO A 181 -16.57 -8.24 2.47
N ASN A 182 -16.44 -7.05 3.05
CA ASN A 182 -16.63 -5.79 2.34
C ASN A 182 -15.36 -5.36 1.58
N LEU A 183 -14.19 -5.96 1.87
CA LEU A 183 -12.95 -5.57 1.21
C LEU A 183 -12.94 -6.05 -0.24
N TRP A 184 -12.82 -5.10 -1.17
CA TRP A 184 -12.64 -5.41 -2.59
C TRP A 184 -11.17 -5.28 -3.02
N GLY A 185 -10.48 -4.27 -2.48
CA GLY A 185 -9.12 -3.96 -2.91
C GLY A 185 -8.41 -2.97 -2.01
N PHE A 186 -7.13 -2.77 -2.31
CA PHE A 186 -6.25 -1.80 -1.69
C PHE A 186 -5.94 -0.67 -2.65
N TRP A 187 -6.01 0.56 -2.14
CA TRP A 187 -5.62 1.76 -2.86
C TRP A 187 -4.32 2.31 -2.30
N LEU A 188 -3.30 2.37 -3.17
CA LEU A 188 -2.02 3.01 -2.90
C LEU A 188 -1.97 4.31 -3.69
N VAL A 189 -2.16 5.44 -3.03
CA VAL A 189 -1.99 6.76 -3.66
C VAL A 189 -1.05 7.61 -2.81
N ASP A 190 -0.09 8.20 -3.47
CA ASP A 190 0.64 9.34 -2.94
C ASP A 190 0.81 10.35 -4.07
N ASP A 191 -0.05 11.36 -4.07
CA ASP A 191 -0.09 12.37 -5.14
C ASP A 191 1.03 13.41 -5.01
N ALA A 192 1.95 13.25 -4.05
CA ALA A 192 2.85 14.32 -3.62
C ALA A 192 4.32 14.13 -3.98
N ARG A 193 4.77 13.04 -4.63
CA ARG A 193 6.23 12.83 -4.81
C ARG A 193 6.67 12.30 -6.18
N PRO A 194 7.83 12.77 -6.67
CA PRO A 194 8.49 12.23 -7.86
C PRO A 194 9.15 10.87 -7.58
N ASN A 195 9.16 9.98 -8.59
CA ASN A 195 9.91 8.72 -8.62
C ASN A 195 9.63 7.70 -7.49
N GLU A 196 8.36 7.50 -7.12
CA GLU A 196 7.94 6.56 -6.07
C GLU A 196 7.91 5.07 -6.45
N GLY A 197 8.50 4.72 -7.60
CA GLY A 197 8.46 3.34 -8.09
C GLY A 197 8.96 2.33 -7.06
N ASP A 198 9.96 2.70 -6.25
CA ASP A 198 10.54 1.82 -5.23
C ASP A 198 9.61 1.57 -4.04
N SER A 199 9.01 2.61 -3.46
CA SER A 199 8.07 2.47 -2.35
C SER A 199 6.82 1.72 -2.79
N LEU A 200 6.26 2.04 -3.95
CA LEU A 200 5.10 1.33 -4.51
C LEU A 200 5.41 -0.15 -4.78
N ARG A 201 6.60 -0.46 -5.33
CA ARG A 201 7.05 -1.85 -5.50
C ARG A 201 7.15 -2.56 -4.15
N GLN A 202 7.72 -1.92 -3.13
CA GLN A 202 7.85 -2.52 -1.81
C GLN A 202 6.49 -2.76 -1.16
N MET A 203 5.59 -1.78 -1.20
CA MET A 203 4.25 -1.92 -0.65
C MET A 203 3.45 -3.02 -1.36
N SER A 204 3.54 -3.09 -2.70
CA SER A 204 2.95 -4.16 -3.50
C SER A 204 3.42 -5.55 -3.06
N ARG A 205 4.73 -5.69 -2.80
CA ARG A 205 5.31 -6.95 -2.31
C ARG A 205 4.75 -7.33 -0.93
N VAL A 206 4.70 -6.37 -0.01
CA VAL A 206 4.15 -6.58 1.35
C VAL A 206 2.68 -6.99 1.26
N ILE A 207 1.86 -6.34 0.42
CA ILE A 207 0.46 -6.73 0.19
C ILE A 207 0.39 -8.16 -0.33
N ARG A 208 1.11 -8.51 -1.39
CA ARG A 208 1.07 -9.88 -1.97
C ARG A 208 1.58 -10.96 -1.02
N GLN A 209 2.43 -10.60 -0.07
CA GLN A 209 2.94 -11.52 0.95
C GLN A 209 1.88 -11.79 2.03
N HIS A 210 1.12 -10.77 2.44
CA HIS A 210 0.24 -10.84 3.61
C HIS A 210 -1.26 -10.92 3.29
N ASP A 211 -1.66 -10.55 2.07
CA ASP A 211 -3.03 -10.70 1.56
C ASP A 211 -3.31 -12.14 1.13
N ARG A 212 -3.25 -13.04 2.12
CA ARG A 212 -3.41 -14.47 1.94
C ARG A 212 -4.41 -15.04 2.94
N ARG A 213 -5.12 -16.04 2.47
CA ARG A 213 -6.00 -16.90 3.26
C ARG A 213 -5.17 -17.76 4.19
N ALA A 214 -5.83 -18.38 5.18
CA ALA A 214 -5.19 -19.31 6.11
C ALA A 214 -4.53 -20.52 5.41
N ASP A 215 -5.02 -20.91 4.23
CA ASP A 215 -4.45 -21.99 3.41
C ASP A 215 -3.27 -21.52 2.52
N GLY A 216 -2.85 -20.26 2.64
CA GLY A 216 -1.74 -19.67 1.90
C GLY A 216 -2.11 -19.18 0.49
N ARG A 217 -3.33 -19.41 0.01
CA ARG A 217 -3.80 -18.88 -1.29
C ARG A 217 -4.04 -17.37 -1.20
N PRO A 218 -3.78 -16.61 -2.27
CA PRO A 218 -4.09 -15.18 -2.29
C PRO A 218 -5.60 -14.95 -2.16
N TYR A 219 -6.02 -13.87 -1.49
CA TYR A 219 -7.44 -13.49 -1.45
C TYR A 219 -7.98 -13.09 -2.82
N GLY A 220 -7.13 -12.47 -3.63
CA GLY A 220 -7.50 -11.91 -4.93
C GLY A 220 -7.96 -10.46 -4.86
N HIS A 221 -7.74 -9.76 -3.72
CA HIS A 221 -8.03 -8.33 -3.63
C HIS A 221 -7.26 -7.55 -4.68
N VAL A 222 -7.93 -6.58 -5.30
CA VAL A 222 -7.33 -5.74 -6.33
C VAL A 222 -6.36 -4.76 -5.67
N ILE A 223 -5.21 -4.51 -6.29
CA ILE A 223 -4.29 -3.47 -5.85
C ILE A 223 -4.28 -2.36 -6.90
N VAL A 224 -4.78 -1.19 -6.55
CA VAL A 224 -4.76 0.00 -7.39
C VAL A 224 -3.66 0.93 -6.91
N MET A 225 -2.77 1.34 -7.82
CA MET A 225 -1.65 2.23 -7.52
C MET A 225 -1.77 3.51 -8.34
N GLY A 226 -1.82 4.67 -7.66
CA GLY A 226 -1.57 5.96 -8.27
C GLY A 226 -0.08 6.14 -8.47
N VAL A 227 0.34 6.47 -9.70
CA VAL A 227 1.73 6.78 -10.03
C VAL A 227 1.78 8.21 -10.53
N GLY A 228 2.35 9.11 -9.74
CA GLY A 228 2.63 10.48 -10.18
C GLY A 228 3.77 10.50 -11.20
N THR A 229 3.66 11.33 -12.24
CA THR A 229 4.72 11.53 -13.25
C THR A 229 5.71 12.63 -12.88
N GLY A 230 5.85 12.93 -11.58
CA GLY A 230 6.75 13.98 -11.07
C GLY A 230 8.22 13.64 -11.29
#